data_AF-A0A4V0XG99-F1
#
_entry.id   AF-A0A4V0XG99-F1
#
_cell.length_a   1.000
_cell.length_b   1.000
_cell.length_c   1.000
_cell.angle_alpha   90.00
_cell.angle_beta   90.00
_cell.angle_gamma   90.00
#
_symmetry.space_group_name_H-M   'P 1'
#
loop_
_entity.id
_entity.type
_entity.pdbx_description
1 polymer ?
#
loop_
_entity_poly.entity_id
_entity_poly.type
_entity_poly.pdbx_seq_one_letter_code
_entity_poly.pdbx_strand_id
1 'polypeptide(L)'
;MQEMVDIILTTAAFEQDTSVLLLDDAVFHLKTNQNAQNSGYKNTTTLFDLFPTMDINLLFVESESMAERGLIPEMLTQSVQLQSRDTLVDFMTQFDIVFSS
;
A
#
# COMPACT_ATOMS: atom_id res chain seq x y z
N MET A 1 4.55 -1.84 9.99
CA MET A 1 5.04 -1.95 8.59
C MET A 1 5.94 -3.16 8.35
N GLN A 2 7.00 -3.43 9.12
CA GLN A 2 7.83 -4.62 8.87
C GLN A 2 7.01 -5.93 8.91
N GLU A 3 6.10 -6.07 9.88
CA GLU A 3 5.22 -7.24 9.97
C GLU A 3 4.25 -7.38 8.78
N MET A 4 3.68 -6.26 8.31
CA MET A 4 2.80 -6.25 7.12
C MET A 4 3.55 -6.72 5.87
N VAL A 5 4.82 -6.34 5.74
CA VAL A 5 5.67 -6.76 4.63
C VAL A 5 5.94 -8.26 4.69
N ASP A 6 6.23 -8.80 5.88
CA ASP A 6 6.42 -10.24 6.04
C ASP A 6 5.14 -11.01 5.70
N ILE A 7 3.96 -10.48 6.04
CA ILE A 7 2.66 -11.05 5.64
C ILE A 7 2.52 -11.03 4.11
N ILE A 8 2.76 -9.89 3.46
CA ILE A 8 2.65 -9.74 2.00
C ILE A 8 3.62 -10.69 1.28
N LEU A 9 4.87 -10.80 1.75
CA LEU A 9 5.86 -11.71 1.19
C LEU A 9 5.45 -13.17 1.36
N THR A 10 4.86 -13.50 2.51
CA THR A 10 4.36 -14.85 2.78
C THR A 10 3.18 -15.17 1.87
N THR A 11 2.19 -14.28 1.73
CA THR A 11 1.03 -14.53 0.86
C THR A 11 1.43 -14.62 -0.62
N ALA A 12 2.35 -13.77 -1.07
CA ALA A 12 2.92 -13.86 -2.42
C ALA A 12 3.65 -15.19 -2.66
N ALA A 13 4.39 -15.70 -1.67
CA ALA A 13 5.07 -17.01 -1.76
C ALA A 13 4.10 -18.20 -1.86
N PHE A 14 2.84 -18.04 -1.45
CA PHE A 14 1.78 -19.05 -1.60
C PHE A 14 0.89 -18.81 -2.83
N GLU A 15 1.31 -17.93 -3.75
CA GLU A 15 0.59 -17.62 -5.01
C GLU A 15 -0.88 -17.22 -4.76
N GLN A 16 -1.15 -16.53 -3.65
CA GLN A 16 -2.48 -16.02 -3.34
C GLN A 16 -2.69 -14.64 -3.95
N ASP A 17 -3.87 -14.40 -4.53
CA ASP A 17 -4.28 -13.08 -5.01
C ASP A 17 -4.32 -12.08 -3.84
N THR A 18 -3.27 -11.27 -3.75
CA THR A 18 -3.06 -10.33 -2.65
C THR A 18 -3.27 -8.91 -3.16
N SER A 19 -4.16 -8.17 -2.49
CA SER A 19 -4.33 -6.72 -2.70
C SER A 19 -3.87 -5.96 -1.47
N VAL A 20 -3.34 -4.75 -1.68
CA VAL A 20 -2.88 -3.88 -0.59
C VAL A 20 -3.69 -2.59 -0.62
N LEU A 21 -4.30 -2.23 0.51
CA LEU A 21 -5.03 -0.97 0.69
C LEU A 21 -4.29 -0.09 1.70
N LEU A 22 -3.97 1.14 1.32
CA LEU A 22 -3.36 2.13 2.21
C LEU A 22 -4.39 3.17 2.64
N LEU A 23 -4.53 3.32 3.96
CA LEU A 23 -5.45 4.23 4.63
C LEU A 23 -4.70 5.19 5.54
N ASP A 24 -5.31 6.32 5.84
CA ASP A 24 -4.82 7.33 6.77
C ASP A 24 -3.37 7.72 6.48
N ASP A 25 -2.46 7.60 7.46
CA ASP A 25 -1.05 7.97 7.31
C ASP A 25 -0.27 6.99 6.44
N ALA A 26 -0.80 5.80 6.18
CA ALA A 26 -0.13 4.79 5.36
C ALA A 26 0.07 5.27 3.91
N VAL A 27 -0.73 6.23 3.44
CA VAL A 27 -0.57 6.84 2.11
C VAL A 27 0.80 7.54 1.94
N PHE A 28 1.44 7.96 3.02
CA PHE A 28 2.78 8.56 2.95
C PHE A 28 3.85 7.55 2.55
N HIS A 29 3.61 6.25 2.73
CA HIS A 29 4.57 5.22 2.32
C HIS A 29 4.83 5.21 0.82
N LEU A 30 3.88 5.68 0.01
CA LEU A 30 4.03 5.80 -1.45
C LEU A 30 4.60 7.14 -1.90
N LYS A 31 4.85 8.09 -0.99
CA LYS A 31 5.36 9.40 -1.38
C LYS A 31 6.76 9.28 -1.99
N THR A 32 6.96 9.88 -3.15
CA THR A 32 8.27 9.98 -3.83
C THR A 32 9.26 10.81 -3.02
N ASN A 33 10.55 10.65 -3.32
CA ASN A 33 11.65 11.43 -2.73
C ASN A 33 11.78 11.29 -1.20
N GLN A 34 11.34 10.17 -0.63
CA GLN A 34 11.65 9.83 0.76
C GLN A 34 13.15 9.54 0.90
N ASN A 35 13.84 10.34 1.74
CA ASN A 35 15.26 10.14 2.01
C ASN A 35 15.45 9.45 3.37
N ALA A 36 15.49 8.12 3.35
CA ALA A 36 15.74 7.31 4.54
C ALA A 36 17.24 7.13 4.87
N GLN A 37 18.16 7.66 4.06
CA GLN A 37 19.62 7.39 4.15
C GLN A 37 20.23 7.66 5.54
N ASN A 38 19.67 8.60 6.30
CA ASN A 38 20.16 8.98 7.63
C ASN A 38 19.22 8.60 8.78
N SER A 39 18.16 7.85 8.50
CA SER A 39 17.11 7.58 9.49
C SER A 39 17.39 6.32 10.34
N GLY A 40 18.31 5.45 9.91
CA GLY A 40 18.55 4.14 10.55
C GLY A 40 17.42 3.12 10.34
N TYR A 41 16.34 3.50 9.65
CA TYR A 41 15.23 2.62 9.30
C TYR A 41 15.42 2.00 7.91
N LYS A 42 14.97 0.76 7.74
CA LYS A 42 14.95 0.08 6.43
C LYS A 42 14.11 0.91 5.45
N ASN A 43 14.65 1.14 4.26
CA ASN A 43 13.94 1.83 3.20
C ASN A 43 12.81 0.94 2.67
N THR A 44 11.57 1.26 3.03
CA THR A 44 10.38 0.49 2.64
C THR A 44 9.81 0.89 1.30
N THR A 45 10.28 2.01 0.73
CA THR A 45 9.93 2.44 -0.63
C THR A 45 10.29 1.38 -1.66
N THR A 46 11.43 0.70 -1.47
CA THR A 46 11.93 -0.37 -2.33
C THR A 46 11.05 -1.62 -2.34
N LEU A 47 10.12 -1.77 -1.39
CA LEU A 47 9.25 -2.95 -1.31
C LEU A 47 8.06 -2.84 -2.26
N PHE A 48 7.46 -1.66 -2.37
CA PHE A 48 6.39 -1.41 -3.35
C PHE A 48 6.88 -1.59 -4.78
N ASP A 49 8.17 -1.31 -5.04
CA ASP A 49 8.80 -1.54 -6.34
C ASP A 49 8.90 -3.04 -6.69
N LEU A 50 8.86 -3.93 -5.70
CA LEU A 50 8.90 -5.38 -5.90
C LEU A 50 7.51 -5.98 -6.15
N PHE A 51 6.43 -5.26 -5.85
CA PHE A 51 5.06 -5.77 -5.95
C PHE A 51 4.72 -6.30 -7.36
N PRO A 52 5.08 -5.61 -8.47
CA PRO A 52 4.85 -6.14 -9.81
C PRO A 52 5.62 -7.44 -10.11
N THR A 53 6.73 -7.69 -9.40
CA THR A 53 7.54 -8.91 -9.59
C THR A 53 7.03 -10.06 -8.73
N MET A 54 6.21 -9.78 -7.72
CA MET A 54 5.68 -10.73 -6.74
C MET A 54 4.22 -11.13 -7.02
N ASP A 55 3.70 -10.79 -8.21
CA ASP A 55 2.30 -11.02 -8.62
C ASP A 55 1.27 -10.39 -7.66
N ILE A 56 1.67 -9.31 -6.97
CA ILE A 56 0.77 -8.52 -6.12
C ILE A 56 -0.03 -7.61 -7.07
N ASN A 57 -1.24 -8.06 -7.37
CA ASN A 57 -1.99 -7.58 -8.53
C ASN A 57 -2.48 -6.13 -8.38
N LEU A 58 -2.83 -5.65 -7.17
CA LEU A 58 -3.52 -4.36 -7.02
C LEU A 58 -3.13 -3.60 -5.74
N LEU A 59 -2.67 -2.37 -5.94
CA LEU A 59 -2.38 -1.38 -4.89
C LEU A 59 -3.48 -0.31 -4.88
N PHE A 60 -4.19 -0.21 -3.77
CA PHE A 60 -5.29 0.70 -3.54
C PHE A 60 -4.94 1.76 -2.51
N VAL A 61 -5.49 2.96 -2.68
CA VAL A 61 -5.31 4.08 -1.75
C VAL A 61 -6.65 4.79 -1.53
N GLU A 62 -6.96 5.17 -0.28
CA GLU A 62 -8.13 6.00 -0.01
C GLU A 62 -7.94 7.43 -0.51
N SER A 63 -8.91 7.90 -1.28
CA SER A 63 -8.91 9.23 -1.90
C SER A 63 -8.92 10.35 -0.87
N GLU A 64 -9.74 10.22 0.17
CA GLU A 64 -9.89 11.17 1.26
C GLU A 64 -8.60 11.28 2.08
N SER A 65 -7.98 10.15 2.43
CA SER A 65 -6.68 10.13 3.11
C SER A 65 -5.60 10.89 2.34
N MET A 66 -5.55 10.76 1.01
CA MET A 66 -4.64 11.53 0.16
C MET A 66 -4.96 13.02 0.18
N ALA A 67 -6.24 13.37 0.00
CA ALA A 67 -6.70 14.76 -0.05
C ALA A 67 -6.43 15.50 1.27
N GLU A 68 -6.74 14.88 2.41
CA GLU A 68 -6.50 15.43 3.75
C GLU A 68 -5.01 15.70 4.01
N ARG A 69 -4.11 14.95 3.36
CA ARG A 69 -2.65 15.06 3.48
C ARG A 69 -2.01 15.87 2.36
N GLY A 70 -2.80 16.40 1.43
CA GLY A 70 -2.31 17.18 0.29
C GLY A 70 -1.44 16.38 -0.69
N LEU A 71 -1.67 15.06 -0.78
CA LEU A 71 -1.00 14.20 -1.75
C LEU A 71 -1.79 14.14 -3.05
N ILE A 72 -1.07 14.22 -4.17
CA ILE A 72 -1.62 14.00 -5.51
C ILE A 72 -0.97 12.76 -6.14
N PRO A 73 -1.64 12.04 -7.05
CA PRO A 73 -1.12 10.81 -7.66
C PRO A 73 0.28 10.95 -8.28
N GLU A 74 0.61 12.13 -8.82
CA GLU A 74 1.92 12.43 -9.42
C GLU A 74 3.07 12.45 -8.39
N MET A 75 2.75 12.54 -7.10
CA MET A 75 3.72 12.47 -6.02
C MET A 75 3.97 11.04 -5.54
N LEU A 76 3.31 10.03 -6.12
CA LEU A 76 3.42 8.63 -5.71
C LEU A 76 4.48 7.88 -6.50
N THR A 77 5.16 6.92 -5.86
CA THR A 77 6.20 6.09 -6.48
C THR A 77 5.63 5.01 -7.40
N GLN A 78 4.37 4.64 -7.19
CA GLN A 78 3.67 3.57 -7.90
C GLN A 78 2.30 4.05 -8.33
N SER A 79 1.79 3.48 -9.43
CA SER A 79 0.40 3.71 -9.85
C SER A 79 -0.55 3.02 -8.88
N VAL A 80 -1.59 3.73 -8.46
CA VAL A 80 -2.57 3.23 -7.48
C VAL A 80 -3.98 3.36 -8.00
N GLN A 81 -4.85 2.46 -7.55
CA GLN A 81 -6.28 2.59 -7.73
C GLN A 81 -6.89 3.33 -6.54
N LEU A 82 -7.53 4.45 -6.81
CA LEU A 82 -8.19 5.23 -5.77
C LEU A 82 -9.50 4.54 -5.36
N GLN A 83 -9.67 4.38 -4.05
CA GLN A 83 -10.91 3.93 -3.42
C GLN A 83 -11.51 5.09 -2.64
N SER A 84 -12.83 5.19 -2.65
CA SER A 84 -13.56 6.22 -1.91
C SER A 84 -13.96 5.68 -0.54
N ARG A 85 -13.98 6.53 0.49
CA ARG A 85 -14.30 6.10 1.87
C ARG A 85 -15.69 5.49 1.97
N ASP A 86 -16.64 5.98 1.16
CA ASP A 86 -18.02 5.49 1.11
C ASP A 86 -18.13 4.07 0.52
N THR A 87 -17.24 3.68 -0.39
CA THR A 87 -17.24 2.33 -1.01
C THR A 87 -16.31 1.36 -0.31
N LEU A 88 -15.53 1.83 0.67
CA LEU A 88 -14.44 1.08 1.28
C LEU A 88 -14.92 -0.14 2.06
N VAL A 89 -16.07 -0.01 2.74
CA VAL A 89 -16.70 -1.13 3.46
C VAL A 89 -17.09 -2.24 2.48
N ASP A 90 -17.81 -1.89 1.41
CA ASP A 90 -18.23 -2.87 0.40
C ASP A 90 -17.03 -3.49 -0.31
N PHE A 91 -15.97 -2.71 -0.56
CA PHE A 91 -14.72 -3.20 -1.13
C PHE A 91 -14.06 -4.26 -0.22
N MET A 92 -13.95 -3.99 1.08
CA MET A 92 -13.36 -4.95 2.03
C MET A 92 -14.15 -6.25 2.14
N THR A 93 -15.47 -6.24 1.91
CA THR A 93 -16.29 -7.47 1.93
C THR A 93 -16.02 -8.42 0.77
N GLN A 94 -15.30 -7.98 -0.26
CA GLN A 94 -14.92 -8.82 -1.42
C GLN A 94 -13.75 -9.77 -1.11
N PHE A 95 -13.07 -9.58 0.03
CA PHE A 95 -11.93 -10.37 0.45
C PHE A 95 -12.32 -11.36 1.54
N ASP A 96 -11.92 -12.63 1.38
CA ASP A 96 -12.17 -13.67 2.38
C ASP A 96 -11.41 -13.41 3.70
N ILE A 97 -10.23 -12.78 3.60
CA ILE A 97 -9.34 -12.51 4.73
C ILE A 97 -8.81 -11.09 4.61
N VAL A 98 -8.93 -10.33 5.70
CA VAL A 98 -8.39 -8.97 5.81
C VAL A 98 -7.41 -8.91 6.97
N PHE A 99 -6.17 -8.52 6.69
CA PHE A 99 -5.17 -8.21 7.71
C PHE A 99 -5.11 -6.71 7.94
N SER A 100 -5.20 -6.29 9.21
CA SER A 100 -5.05 -4.88 9.62
C SER A 100 -3.89 -4.75 10.63
N SER A 101 -3.11 -3.68 10.50
CA SER A 101 -1.99 -3.33 11.39
C SER A 101 -2.04 -1.86 11.77
#